data_AF-A0A6M0S3M6-F1
#
_entry.id   AF-A0A6M0S3M6-F1
#
_cell.length_a   1.000
_cell.length_b   1.000
_cell.length_c   1.000
_cell.angle_alpha   90.00
_cell.angle_beta   90.00
_cell.angle_gamma   90.00
#
_symmetry.space_group_name_H-M   'P 1'
#
loop_
_entity.id
_entity.type
_entity.pdbx_description
1 polymer ?
#
loop_
_entity_poly.entity_id
_entity_poly.type
_entity_poly.pdbx_seq_one_letter_code
_entity_poly.pdbx_strand_id
1 'polypeptide(L)'
;MAKITLKKVKLEGGWSGSYQIDIRFIGTPIGAPVTISQTSQWVDYPPNTTLEIPGAGNLWLFVNGFYASMAATPLSNRPTQINVEAVIRYWIRDTHVRYDIVP
;
A
#
# COMPACT_ATOMS: atom_id res chain seq x y z
N MET A 1 -15.79 -8.16 -9.99
CA MET A 1 -14.84 -7.06 -9.73
C MET A 1 -14.25 -7.40 -8.40
N ALA A 2 -12.92 -7.35 -8.26
CA ALA A 2 -12.31 -7.75 -7.00
C ALA A 2 -12.26 -6.55 -6.05
N LYS A 3 -12.29 -6.81 -4.76
CA LYS A 3 -12.12 -5.82 -3.72
C LYS A 3 -10.74 -5.96 -3.09
N ILE A 4 -9.95 -4.90 -3.14
CA ILE A 4 -8.72 -4.80 -2.35
C ILE A 4 -9.02 -4.16 -0.99
N THR A 5 -8.40 -4.68 0.06
CA THR A 5 -8.48 -4.11 1.41
C THR A 5 -7.06 -3.93 1.97
N LEU A 6 -6.66 -2.70 2.29
CA LEU A 6 -5.39 -2.46 2.98
C LEU A 6 -5.53 -2.81 4.46
N LYS A 7 -4.51 -3.47 5.02
CA LYS A 7 -4.49 -3.95 6.40
C LYS A 7 -3.47 -3.18 7.22
N LYS A 8 -2.21 -3.23 6.80
CA LYS A 8 -1.10 -2.63 7.53
C LYS A 8 -0.08 -2.03 6.58
N VAL A 9 0.70 -1.10 7.09
CA VAL A 9 1.85 -0.52 6.40
C VAL A 9 3.04 -0.41 7.36
N LYS A 10 4.25 -0.63 6.85
CA LYS A 10 5.50 -0.50 7.60
C LYS A 10 6.54 0.15 6.72
N LEU A 11 7.31 1.07 7.29
CA LEU A 11 8.40 1.78 6.63
C LEU A 11 9.73 1.19 7.11
N GLU A 12 10.57 0.69 6.19
CA GLU A 12 11.89 0.12 6.50
C GLU A 12 13.01 0.76 5.66
N GLY A 13 14.24 0.69 6.15
CA GLY A 13 15.39 1.33 5.50
C GLY A 13 15.51 2.83 5.83
N GLY A 14 15.95 3.63 4.86
CA GLY A 14 16.32 5.05 5.03
C GLY A 14 15.17 6.03 5.23
N TRP A 15 14.04 5.60 5.79
CA TRP A 15 12.98 6.50 6.24
C TRP A 15 13.43 7.19 7.53
N SER A 16 13.37 8.51 7.56
CA SER A 16 13.66 9.31 8.75
C SER A 16 12.61 10.41 8.91
N GLY A 17 11.94 10.44 10.06
CA GLY A 17 10.88 11.40 10.35
C GLY A 17 9.45 10.86 10.14
N SER A 18 8.49 11.78 10.09
CA SER A 18 7.07 11.46 9.93
C SER A 18 6.61 11.70 8.50
N TYR A 19 5.90 10.72 7.95
CA TYR A 19 5.42 10.73 6.58
C TYR A 19 3.95 10.37 6.52
N GLN A 20 3.21 11.09 5.68
CA GLN A 20 1.89 10.67 5.25
C GLN A 20 2.04 9.69 4.07
N ILE A 21 1.61 8.45 4.28
CA ILE A 21 1.66 7.37 3.30
C ILE A 21 0.27 7.15 2.72
N ASP A 22 0.17 7.29 1.41
CA ASP A 22 -1.05 7.09 0.65
C ASP A 22 -0.80 5.99 -0.38
N ILE A 23 -1.47 4.85 -0.21
CA ILE A 23 -1.37 3.71 -1.11
C ILE A 23 -2.56 3.70 -2.04
N ARG A 24 -2.27 3.69 -3.34
CA ARG A 24 -3.25 3.79 -4.41
C ARG A 24 -3.19 2.58 -5.33
N PHE A 25 -4.31 2.23 -5.93
CA PHE A 25 -4.36 1.29 -7.04
C PHE A 25 -4.37 2.07 -8.35
N ILE A 26 -3.31 1.97 -9.15
CA ILE A 26 -3.16 2.70 -10.43
C ILE A 26 -3.56 4.19 -10.26
N GLY A 27 -2.99 4.86 -9.26
CA GLY A 27 -3.24 6.28 -8.97
C GLY A 27 -4.57 6.61 -8.28
N THR A 28 -5.49 5.65 -8.15
CA THR A 28 -6.77 5.81 -7.42
C THR A 28 -6.60 5.48 -5.94
N PRO A 29 -6.91 6.39 -5.00
CA PRO A 29 -6.81 6.13 -3.56
C PRO A 29 -7.63 4.91 -3.14
N ILE A 30 -7.01 3.99 -2.37
CA ILE A 30 -7.73 2.84 -1.78
C ILE A 30 -8.44 3.24 -0.49
N GLY A 31 -7.93 4.27 0.19
CA GLY A 31 -8.61 4.93 1.29
C GLY A 31 -7.79 6.13 1.77
N ALA A 32 -8.01 6.54 3.02
CA ALA A 32 -7.33 7.70 3.58
C ALA A 32 -5.83 7.43 3.77
N PRO A 33 -4.96 8.44 3.55
CA PRO A 33 -3.56 8.35 3.88
C PRO A 33 -3.33 8.12 5.38
N VAL A 34 -2.28 7.39 5.73
CA VAL A 34 -1.88 7.11 7.13
C VAL A 34 -0.59 7.85 7.44
N THR A 35 -0.54 8.53 8.59
CA THR A 35 0.70 9.16 9.07
C THR A 35 1.51 8.14 9.85
N ILE A 36 2.77 7.94 9.46
CA ILE A 36 3.71 7.03 10.10
C ILE A 36 4.90 7.84 10.58
N SER A 37 5.20 7.78 11.88
CA SER A 37 6.34 8.45 12.51
C SER A 37 7.42 7.47 13.01
N GLN A 38 7.13 6.17 12.99
CA GLN A 38 7.99 5.10 13.49
C GLN A 38 8.33 4.14 12.35
N THR A 39 9.62 3.93 12.13
CA THR A 39 10.11 2.94 11.16
C THR A 39 10.15 1.55 11.80
N SER A 40 10.15 0.52 10.95
CA SER A 40 10.22 -0.90 11.31
C SER A 40 9.08 -1.41 12.21
N GLN A 41 7.99 -0.67 12.33
CA GLN A 41 6.76 -1.09 13.01
C GLN A 41 5.57 -1.09 12.05
N TRP A 42 4.69 -2.08 12.21
CA TRP A 42 3.45 -2.15 11.46
C TRP A 42 2.42 -1.18 12.05
N VAL A 43 1.89 -0.32 11.20
CA VAL A 43 0.76 0.58 11.51
C VAL A 43 -0.48 0.05 10.79
N ASP A 44 -1.58 -0.06 11.51
CA ASP A 44 -2.85 -0.50 10.95
C ASP A 44 -3.50 0.61 10.10
N TYR A 45 -4.07 0.23 8.96
CA TYR A 45 -4.98 1.10 8.23
C TYR A 45 -6.33 1.16 8.97
N PRO A 46 -7.08 2.28 8.85
CA PRO A 46 -8.44 2.36 9.35
C PRO A 46 -9.30 1.20 8.82
N PRO A 47 -10.26 0.70 9.62
CA PRO A 47 -11.25 -0.26 9.14
C PRO A 47 -11.93 0.27 7.87
N ASN A 48 -12.19 -0.62 6.91
CA ASN A 48 -12.83 -0.31 5.62
C ASN A 48 -11.98 0.51 4.63
N THR A 49 -10.65 0.49 4.76
CA THR A 49 -9.73 1.00 3.72
C THR A 49 -9.76 0.07 2.50
N THR A 50 -10.76 0.23 1.63
CA THR A 50 -11.07 -0.71 0.55
C THR A 50 -11.44 -0.03 -0.76
N LEU A 51 -11.14 -0.70 -1.87
CA LEU A 51 -11.46 -0.25 -3.22
C LEU A 51 -11.88 -1.43 -4.11
N GLU A 52 -12.89 -1.21 -4.94
CA GLU A 52 -13.23 -2.13 -6.04
C GLU A 52 -12.24 -1.91 -7.19
N ILE A 53 -11.55 -2.96 -7.60
CA ILE A 53 -10.58 -2.95 -8.68
C ILE A 53 -11.13 -3.67 -9.92
N PRO A 54 -11.07 -3.04 -11.10
CA PRO A 54 -11.65 -3.58 -12.33
C PRO A 54 -10.82 -4.72 -12.92
N GLY A 55 -9.55 -4.84 -12.55
CA GLY A 55 -8.57 -5.69 -13.20
C GLY A 55 -7.29 -5.87 -12.39
N ALA A 56 -6.29 -6.50 -12.99
CA ALA A 56 -4.92 -6.50 -12.49
C ALA A 56 -4.31 -5.08 -12.56
N GLY A 57 -3.33 -4.79 -11.72
CA GLY A 57 -2.70 -3.46 -11.63
C GLY A 57 -1.69 -3.34 -10.51
N ASN A 58 -1.11 -2.16 -10.30
CA ASN A 58 -0.04 -1.97 -9.31
C ASN A 58 -0.50 -1.15 -8.11
N LEU A 59 0.11 -1.41 -6.96
CA LEU A 59 0.09 -0.51 -5.82
C LEU A 59 1.10 0.61 -6.03
N TRP A 60 0.62 1.85 -5.93
CA TRP A 60 1.42 3.05 -6.05
C TRP A 60 1.57 3.68 -4.66
N LEU A 61 2.78 4.12 -4.37
CA LEU A 61 3.14 4.82 -3.14
C LEU A 61 3.16 6.31 -3.40
N PHE A 62 2.36 7.03 -2.64
CA PHE A 62 2.45 8.47 -2.49
C PHE A 62 2.93 8.82 -1.07
N VAL A 63 3.83 9.79 -0.99
CA VAL A 63 4.44 10.26 0.26
C VAL A 63 4.22 11.75 0.35
N ASN A 64 3.52 12.21 1.40
CA ASN A 64 3.16 13.63 1.59
C ASN A 64 2.48 14.23 0.35
N GLY A 65 1.64 13.45 -0.34
CA GLY A 65 0.92 13.86 -1.55
C GLY A 65 1.68 13.70 -2.87
N PHE A 66 2.97 13.36 -2.86
CA PHE A 66 3.77 13.18 -4.07
C PHE A 66 3.92 11.71 -4.44
N TYR A 67 3.79 11.38 -5.72
CA TYR A 67 4.11 10.04 -6.21
C TYR A 67 5.60 9.74 -5.96
N ALA A 68 5.87 8.62 -5.29
CA ALA A 68 7.24 8.22 -4.95
C ALA A 68 7.68 6.99 -5.75
N SER A 69 6.87 5.93 -5.79
CA SER A 69 7.21 4.66 -6.47
C SER A 69 5.97 3.76 -6.62
N MET A 70 6.16 2.54 -7.13
CA MET A 70 5.14 1.51 -7.24
C MET A 70 5.69 0.11 -6.96
N ALA A 71 4.82 -0.81 -6.58
CA ALA A 71 5.18 -2.22 -6.40
C ALA A 71 5.70 -2.79 -7.73
N ALA A 72 6.83 -3.51 -7.68
CA ALA A 72 7.44 -4.07 -8.88
C ALA A 72 6.57 -5.15 -9.53
N THR A 73 5.88 -5.95 -8.71
CA THR A 73 4.98 -6.98 -9.19
C THR A 73 3.55 -6.44 -9.22
N PRO A 74 2.86 -6.47 -10.37
CA PRO A 74 1.44 -6.13 -10.42
C PRO A 74 0.63 -7.11 -9.59
N LEU A 75 -0.38 -6.58 -8.91
CA LEU A 75 -1.43 -7.35 -8.27
C LEU A 75 -2.28 -8.03 -9.33
N SER A 76 -2.54 -9.32 -9.13
CA SER A 76 -3.63 -9.99 -9.83
C SER A 76 -4.93 -9.80 -9.05
N ASN A 77 -6.05 -9.61 -9.75
CA ASN A 77 -7.37 -9.60 -9.13
C ASN A 77 -7.97 -11.02 -9.00
N ARG A 78 -7.20 -12.05 -9.36
CA ARG A 78 -7.52 -13.49 -9.22
C ARG A 78 -6.23 -14.30 -9.04
N PRO A 79 -6.13 -15.30 -8.13
CA PRO A 79 -7.14 -15.75 -7.17
C PRO A 79 -7.24 -14.83 -5.95
N THR A 80 -8.10 -15.21 -4.99
CA THR A 80 -8.15 -14.60 -3.65
C THR A 80 -6.76 -14.58 -3.01
N GLN A 81 -6.38 -13.44 -2.45
CA GLN A 81 -5.13 -13.23 -1.74
C GLN A 81 -5.46 -12.68 -0.35
N ILE A 82 -4.95 -13.30 0.70
CA ILE A 82 -5.24 -12.91 2.08
C ILE A 82 -3.93 -12.64 2.81
N ASN A 83 -3.87 -11.48 3.45
CA ASN A 83 -2.75 -11.00 4.25
C ASN A 83 -1.41 -11.10 3.51
N VAL A 84 -1.43 -10.84 2.22
CA VAL A 84 -0.25 -10.82 1.36
C VAL A 84 0.49 -9.51 1.52
N GLU A 85 1.79 -9.55 1.29
CA GLU A 85 2.67 -8.38 1.42
C GLU A 85 3.18 -7.94 0.06
N ALA A 86 3.08 -6.65 -0.23
CA ALA A 86 3.79 -5.99 -1.32
C ALA A 86 4.87 -5.09 -0.73
N VAL A 87 6.04 -5.07 -1.38
CA VAL A 87 7.13 -4.16 -1.04
C VAL A 87 7.28 -3.15 -2.18
N ILE A 88 7.10 -1.88 -1.84
CA ILE A 88 7.30 -0.75 -2.74
C ILE A 88 8.63 -0.11 -2.39
N ARG A 89 9.61 -0.22 -3.29
CA ARG A 89 10.96 0.30 -3.07
C ARG A 89 11.12 1.69 -3.66
N TYR A 90 11.71 2.59 -2.89
CA TYR A 90 12.06 3.95 -3.28
C TYR A 90 13.46 4.27 -2.77
N TRP A 91 14.47 4.10 -3.64
CA TRP A 91 15.89 4.24 -3.27
C TRP A 91 16.28 3.25 -2.17
N ILE A 92 16.76 3.75 -1.02
CA ILE A 92 17.10 2.97 0.17
C ILE A 92 15.91 2.82 1.13
N ARG A 93 14.69 3.15 0.68
CA ARG A 93 13.47 3.20 1.50
C ARG A 93 12.45 2.18 1.00
N ASP A 94 12.05 1.27 1.87
CA ASP A 94 11.07 0.24 1.55
C ASP A 94 9.75 0.54 2.28
N THR A 95 8.64 0.45 1.55
CA THR A 95 7.29 0.51 2.13
C THR A 95 6.63 -0.84 1.94
N HIS A 96 6.40 -1.52 3.06
CA HIS A 96 5.73 -2.80 3.11
C HIS A 96 4.25 -2.56 3.32
N VAL A 97 3.41 -3.17 2.50
CA VAL A 97 1.95 -3.02 2.57
C VAL A 97 1.33 -4.41 2.65
N ARG A 98 0.55 -4.67 3.70
CA ARG A 98 -0.27 -5.88 3.82
C ARG A 98 -1.68 -5.60 3.35
N TYR A 99 -2.22 -6.49 2.52
CA TYR A 99 -3.54 -6.33 1.93
C TYR A 99 -4.22 -7.69 1.70
N ASP A 100 -5.54 -7.62 1.49
CA ASP A 100 -6.38 -8.70 1.00
C ASP A 100 -6.92 -8.33 -0.40
N ILE A 101 -7.09 -9.31 -1.29
CA ILE A 101 -7.85 -9.19 -2.54
C ILE A 101 -8.88 -10.32 -2.58
N VAL A 102 -10.15 -9.97 -2.71
CA VAL A 102 -11.27 -10.92 -2.82
C VAL A 102 -12.03 -10.64 -4.13
N PRO A 103 -12.12 -11.60 -5.08
CA PRO A 103 -12.72 -11.41 -6.41
C PRO A 103 -14.20 -11.04 -6.49
#